data_AF-A0A964G6H9-F1
#
_entry.id   AF-A0A964G6H9-F1
#
_cell.length_a   1.000
_cell.length_b   1.000
_cell.length_c   1.000
_cell.angle_alpha   90.00
_cell.angle_beta   90.00
_cell.angle_gamma   90.00
#
_symmetry.space_group_name_H-M   'P 1'
#
loop_
_entity.id
_entity.type
_entity.pdbx_description
1 polymer ?
#
loop_
_entity_poly.entity_id
_entity_poly.type
_entity_poly.pdbx_seq_one_letter_code
_entity_poly.pdbx_strand_id
1 'polypeptide(L)'
;MFVPVVNSENRPLMPTTNARAKRWIKSGKATPFWKKGVFCIRLNAEPSNHNYQPIAVGIDPGSKREGFTVKSKSHTYLNIQTHAIDWVKDRVEVRRNMRRSRRFRNTPCRQNRANRLVNKNRIPPSTASRWQWKLRIANWLTLMFPISTFVVEDIKAQKRKNGSPVWNVSFSPLEVGKKWFYCEIRKIAHLEIRSGNDTYELRQSLGLKKSKQKLSKKFEAHCIDSWVLANWYTGGHIQPDNTKLIEVISLEFHRRQLHRLQHSTGHIRSRYGGTLSAGFKRGSIVKHPKYGFCYVGGWQESPTKKEPDRKTISLHELKTGKRLTQNALPPDCKFLAYNSWRIANIVKPSF
;
A
#
# COMPACT_ATOMS: atom_id res chain seq x y z
N MET A 1 20.67 3.56 4.32
CA MET A 1 19.28 3.27 4.72
C MET A 1 19.29 3.01 6.20
N PHE A 2 18.40 3.67 6.92
CA PHE A 2 18.28 3.52 8.36
C PHE A 2 17.38 2.32 8.68
N VAL A 3 17.60 1.73 9.85
CA VAL A 3 16.82 0.61 10.36
C VAL A 3 15.82 1.16 11.38
N PRO A 4 14.51 0.99 11.17
CA PRO A 4 13.51 1.30 12.17
C PRO A 4 13.70 0.42 13.41
N VAL A 5 13.55 1.04 14.58
CA VAL A 5 13.74 0.38 15.88
C VAL A 5 12.41 0.43 16.64
N VAL A 6 12.05 -0.66 17.30
CA VAL A 6 10.91 -0.70 18.22
C VAL A 6 11.35 -1.26 19.57
N ASN A 7 10.65 -0.88 20.65
CA ASN A 7 10.86 -1.48 21.97
C ASN A 7 10.21 -2.88 22.06
N SER A 8 10.35 -3.52 23.23
CA SER A 8 9.74 -4.81 23.58
C SER A 8 8.23 -4.84 23.32
N GLU A 9 7.52 -3.74 23.61
CA GLU A 9 6.09 -3.53 23.40
C GLU A 9 5.70 -3.16 21.96
N ASN A 10 6.64 -3.16 21.01
CA ASN A 10 6.44 -2.72 19.62
C ASN A 10 6.11 -1.23 19.43
N ARG A 11 6.40 -0.38 20.42
CA ARG A 11 6.37 1.09 20.27
C ARG A 11 7.59 1.55 19.46
N PRO A 12 7.42 2.40 18.43
CA PRO A 12 8.53 2.92 17.64
C PRO A 12 9.50 3.79 18.44
N LEU A 13 10.80 3.63 18.16
CA LEU A 13 11.89 4.43 18.68
C LEU A 13 12.63 5.12 17.52
N MET A 14 13.62 5.97 17.83
CA MET A 14 14.46 6.59 16.80
C MET A 14 15.14 5.53 15.92
N PRO A 15 15.12 5.69 14.59
CA PRO A 15 15.84 4.80 13.68
C PRO A 15 17.34 4.84 13.92
N THR A 16 18.02 3.75 13.59
CA THR A 16 19.47 3.62 13.76
C THR A 16 20.18 3.29 12.45
N THR A 17 21.50 3.37 12.44
CA THR A 17 22.31 3.00 11.26
C THR A 17 22.41 1.48 11.13
N ASN A 18 22.56 0.98 9.90
CA ASN A 18 22.75 -0.46 9.64
C ASN A 18 23.91 -1.05 10.47
N ALA A 19 25.04 -0.33 10.59
CA ALA A 19 26.19 -0.78 11.37
C ALA A 19 25.87 -0.94 12.87
N ARG A 20 25.11 -0.01 13.45
CA ARG A 20 24.67 -0.11 14.85
C ARG A 20 23.66 -1.23 15.05
N ALA A 21 22.68 -1.36 14.16
CA ALA A 21 21.73 -2.48 14.18
C ALA A 21 22.44 -3.84 14.12
N LYS A 22 23.44 -3.99 13.24
CA LYS A 22 24.24 -5.21 13.12
C LYS A 22 24.98 -5.54 14.43
N ARG A 23 25.62 -4.56 15.07
CA ARG A 23 26.28 -4.75 16.38
C ARG A 23 25.30 -5.19 17.46
N TRP A 24 24.12 -4.59 17.51
CA TRP A 24 23.09 -4.97 18.50
C TRP A 24 22.54 -6.38 18.28
N ILE A 25 22.36 -6.79 17.03
CA ILE A 25 21.94 -8.17 16.71
C ILE A 25 23.05 -9.15 17.12
N LYS A 26 24.31 -8.89 16.74
CA LYS A 26 25.44 -9.77 17.08
C LYS A 26 25.66 -9.92 18.59
N SER A 27 25.39 -8.86 19.36
CA SER A 27 25.50 -8.86 20.82
C SER A 27 24.24 -9.31 21.56
N GLY A 28 23.20 -9.78 20.85
CA GLY A 28 21.94 -10.24 21.47
C GLY A 28 21.06 -9.12 22.06
N LYS A 29 21.44 -7.84 21.90
CA LYS A 29 20.68 -6.68 22.40
C LYS A 29 19.41 -6.39 21.59
N ALA A 30 19.32 -6.90 20.37
CA ALA A 30 18.16 -6.69 19.51
C ALA A 30 17.81 -7.92 18.67
N THR A 31 16.51 -8.16 18.51
CA THR A 31 15.95 -9.23 17.68
C THR A 31 15.55 -8.69 16.31
N PRO A 32 16.09 -9.21 15.19
CA PRO A 32 15.71 -8.79 13.85
C PRO A 32 14.32 -9.29 13.47
N PHE A 33 13.55 -8.47 12.76
CA PHE A 33 12.28 -8.90 12.17
C PHE A 33 11.93 -8.09 10.93
N TRP A 34 10.91 -8.54 10.19
CA TRP A 34 10.43 -7.85 8.99
C TRP A 34 9.02 -7.32 9.20
N LYS A 35 8.79 -6.04 8.88
CA LYS A 35 7.47 -5.41 8.90
C LYS A 35 7.02 -5.10 7.48
N LYS A 36 6.26 -6.04 6.89
CA LYS A 36 5.75 -5.95 5.51
C LYS A 36 6.82 -5.60 4.46
N GLY A 37 7.99 -6.23 4.58
CA GLY A 37 9.12 -6.10 3.64
C GLY A 37 10.15 -5.03 3.99
N VAL A 38 9.96 -4.27 5.08
CA VAL A 38 11.02 -3.43 5.66
C VAL A 38 11.69 -4.19 6.79
N PHE A 39 13.02 -4.19 6.79
CA PHE A 39 13.82 -4.78 7.87
C PHE A 39 13.81 -3.85 9.07
N CYS A 40 13.47 -4.38 10.24
CA CYS A 40 13.38 -3.67 11.51
C CYS A 40 14.14 -4.45 12.58
N ILE A 41 14.45 -3.79 13.69
CA ILE A 41 14.96 -4.44 14.89
C ILE A 41 14.08 -4.12 16.10
N ARG A 42 13.92 -5.10 16.98
CA ARG A 42 13.28 -4.93 18.29
C ARG A 42 14.35 -4.96 19.36
N LEU A 43 14.41 -3.96 20.22
CA LEU A 43 15.33 -3.99 21.35
C LEU A 43 14.84 -5.02 22.38
N ASN A 44 15.77 -5.80 22.91
CA ASN A 44 15.52 -6.81 23.96
C ASN A 44 15.69 -6.22 25.37
N ALA A 45 16.19 -5.00 25.47
CA ALA A 45 16.37 -4.23 26.70
C ALA A 45 15.78 -2.84 26.54
N GLU A 46 15.50 -2.17 27.66
CA GLU A 46 15.02 -0.79 27.66
C GLU A 46 16.04 0.15 26.99
N PRO A 47 15.56 1.13 26.21
CA PRO A 47 16.43 2.10 25.57
C PRO A 47 17.08 3.01 26.61
N SER A 48 18.27 3.50 26.32
CA SER A 48 19.01 4.40 27.21
C SER A 48 18.28 5.73 27.48
N ASN A 49 17.43 6.18 26.55
CA ASN A 49 16.57 7.35 26.72
C ASN A 49 15.35 7.28 25.78
N HIS A 50 14.39 8.16 26.02
CA HIS A 50 13.15 8.32 25.25
C HIS A 50 13.08 9.66 24.51
N ASN A 51 14.23 10.30 24.29
CA ASN A 51 14.29 11.60 23.64
C ASN A 51 14.14 11.41 22.12
N TYR A 52 13.04 11.91 21.57
CA TYR A 52 12.75 11.85 20.14
C TYR A 52 13.02 13.18 19.46
N GLN A 53 13.63 13.11 18.29
CA GLN A 53 13.59 14.24 17.35
C GLN A 53 12.26 14.20 16.61
N PRO A 54 11.65 15.35 16.27
CA PRO A 54 10.47 15.38 15.43
C PRO A 54 10.71 14.68 14.09
N ILE A 55 9.84 13.72 13.75
CA ILE A 55 9.83 13.02 12.47
C ILE A 55 8.58 13.42 11.71
N ALA A 56 8.76 14.02 10.54
CA ALA A 56 7.68 14.32 9.62
C ALA A 56 7.57 13.26 8.53
N VAL A 57 6.34 13.02 8.09
CA VAL A 57 6.06 12.28 6.85
C VAL A 57 5.44 13.21 5.82
N GLY A 58 6.18 13.49 4.76
CA GLY A 58 5.64 14.17 3.59
C GLY A 58 4.86 13.18 2.72
N ILE A 59 3.68 13.58 2.26
CA ILE A 59 2.80 12.79 1.40
C ILE A 59 2.50 13.60 0.14
N ASP A 60 2.97 13.11 -1.00
CA ASP A 60 2.62 13.58 -2.35
C ASP A 60 1.59 12.61 -2.96
N PRO A 61 0.29 12.94 -2.91
CA PRO A 61 -0.76 12.12 -3.49
C PRO A 61 -0.86 12.31 -5.01
N GLY A 62 -0.20 11.44 -5.77
CA GLY A 62 -0.38 11.40 -7.24
C GLY A 62 -1.53 10.52 -7.75
N SER A 63 -1.79 10.63 -9.06
CA SER A 63 -2.86 9.89 -9.75
C SER A 63 -2.53 8.42 -10.06
N LYS A 64 -1.27 8.14 -10.45
CA LYS A 64 -0.77 6.78 -10.73
C LYS A 64 0.27 6.31 -9.72
N ARG A 65 1.12 7.22 -9.26
CA ARG A 65 2.20 6.98 -8.30
C ARG A 65 2.06 7.97 -7.16
N GLU A 66 2.34 7.53 -5.95
CA GLU A 66 2.21 8.34 -4.74
C GLU A 66 3.53 8.28 -3.99
N GLY A 67 4.00 9.44 -3.50
CA GLY A 67 5.25 9.59 -2.79
C GLY A 67 5.04 9.73 -1.29
N PHE A 68 5.83 9.00 -0.50
CA PHE A 68 5.93 9.20 0.93
C PHE A 68 7.40 9.30 1.33
N THR A 69 7.74 10.28 2.16
CA THR A 69 9.09 10.44 2.70
C THR A 69 9.03 10.62 4.20
N VAL A 70 9.77 9.77 4.93
CA VAL A 70 9.95 9.85 6.38
C VAL A 70 11.29 10.53 6.67
N LYS A 71 11.26 11.65 7.38
CA LYS A 71 12.44 12.49 7.59
C LYS A 71 12.43 13.15 8.97
N SER A 72 13.61 13.35 9.54
CA SER A 72 13.85 14.25 10.68
C SER A 72 14.75 15.42 10.27
N LYS A 73 15.08 16.30 11.21
CA LYS A 73 16.09 17.34 10.98
C LYS A 73 17.43 16.75 10.58
N SER A 74 17.80 15.58 11.12
CA SER A 74 19.11 14.97 10.92
C SER A 74 19.23 14.07 9.70
N HIS A 75 18.19 13.30 9.32
CA HIS A 75 18.32 12.35 8.21
C HIS A 75 16.99 12.05 7.50
N THR A 76 17.08 11.59 6.25
CA THR A 76 15.98 10.97 5.50
C THR A 76 15.99 9.45 5.71
N TYR A 77 15.02 8.96 6.47
CA TYR A 77 14.99 7.56 6.90
C TYR A 77 14.47 6.61 5.83
N LEU A 78 13.37 6.96 5.17
CA LEU A 78 12.68 6.08 4.23
C LEU A 78 11.92 6.87 3.16
N ASN A 79 12.12 6.49 1.90
CA ASN A 79 11.32 6.97 0.78
C ASN A 79 10.51 5.81 0.19
N ILE A 80 9.21 6.04 -0.01
CA ILE A 80 8.29 5.05 -0.57
C ILE A 80 7.66 5.66 -1.81
N GLN A 81 7.77 4.93 -2.92
CA GLN A 81 6.91 5.12 -4.07
C GLN A 81 5.88 4.00 -4.07
N THR A 82 4.60 4.35 -4.04
CA THR A 82 3.53 3.37 -4.20
C THR A 82 2.76 3.56 -5.48
N HIS A 83 2.21 2.47 -6.02
CA HIS A 83 1.19 2.54 -7.07
C HIS A 83 -0.13 2.94 -6.43
N ALA A 84 -0.83 3.88 -7.07
CA ALA A 84 -2.17 4.24 -6.69
C ALA A 84 -3.15 3.12 -7.09
N ILE A 85 -4.21 2.95 -6.33
CA ILE A 85 -5.25 1.98 -6.67
C ILE A 85 -6.10 2.51 -7.84
N ASP A 86 -6.15 1.77 -8.94
CA ASP A 86 -6.89 2.11 -10.17
C ASP A 86 -7.88 1.02 -10.61
N TRP A 87 -7.62 -0.26 -10.34
CA TRP A 87 -8.46 -1.40 -10.71
C TRP A 87 -9.86 -1.43 -10.09
N VAL A 88 -10.17 -0.63 -9.05
CA VAL A 88 -11.45 -0.71 -8.31
C VAL A 88 -12.62 -0.35 -9.20
N LYS A 89 -12.42 0.66 -10.06
CA LYS A 89 -13.45 1.12 -11.00
C LYS A 89 -13.93 -0.05 -11.86
N ASP A 90 -12.99 -0.75 -12.48
CA ASP A 90 -13.27 -1.87 -13.38
C ASP A 90 -13.94 -3.02 -12.62
N ARG A 91 -13.53 -3.30 -11.38
CA ARG A 91 -14.20 -4.31 -10.54
C ARG A 91 -15.63 -3.94 -10.17
N VAL A 92 -15.92 -2.66 -9.95
CA VAL A 92 -17.27 -2.16 -9.67
C VAL A 92 -18.14 -2.22 -10.92
N GLU A 93 -17.57 -1.87 -12.07
CA GLU A 93 -18.21 -1.96 -13.38
C GLU A 93 -18.56 -3.40 -13.75
N VAL A 94 -17.59 -4.32 -13.66
CA VAL A 94 -17.82 -5.77 -13.87
C VAL A 94 -18.94 -6.26 -12.96
N ARG A 95 -18.96 -5.86 -11.69
CA ARG A 95 -20.05 -6.22 -10.76
C ARG A 95 -21.40 -5.64 -11.17
N ARG A 96 -21.44 -4.40 -11.66
CA ARG A 96 -22.66 -3.76 -12.19
C ARG A 96 -23.18 -4.54 -13.39
N ASN A 97 -22.31 -4.88 -14.34
CA ASN A 97 -22.66 -5.61 -15.56
C ASN A 97 -23.12 -7.04 -15.24
N MET A 98 -22.47 -7.72 -14.30
CA MET A 98 -22.92 -9.03 -13.78
C MET A 98 -24.35 -8.99 -13.23
N ARG A 99 -24.68 -7.94 -12.47
CA ARG A 99 -26.05 -7.78 -11.93
C ARG A 99 -27.07 -7.48 -13.02
N ARG A 100 -26.71 -6.70 -14.04
CA ARG A 100 -27.57 -6.42 -15.20
C ARG A 100 -27.81 -7.70 -16.01
N SER A 101 -26.75 -8.39 -16.43
CA SER A 101 -26.84 -9.64 -17.19
C SER A 101 -27.69 -10.70 -16.48
N ARG A 102 -27.59 -10.82 -15.15
CA ARG A 102 -28.45 -11.74 -14.39
C ARG A 102 -29.95 -11.42 -14.52
N ARG A 103 -30.34 -10.14 -14.62
CA ARG A 103 -31.76 -9.75 -14.81
C ARG A 103 -32.29 -10.11 -16.19
N PHE A 104 -31.41 -10.19 -17.19
CA PHE A 104 -31.75 -10.60 -18.55
C PHE A 104 -31.78 -12.11 -18.75
N ARG A 105 -31.40 -12.90 -17.73
CA ARG A 105 -31.52 -14.37 -17.79
C ARG A 105 -32.89 -14.76 -17.26
N ASN A 106 -33.58 -15.68 -17.94
CA ASN A 106 -34.80 -16.36 -17.50
C ASN A 106 -34.52 -17.19 -16.23
N THR A 107 -34.29 -16.51 -15.12
CA THR A 107 -34.15 -17.08 -13.77
C THR A 107 -35.39 -16.68 -12.98
N PRO A 108 -35.93 -17.54 -12.09
CA PRO A 108 -37.14 -17.25 -11.32
C PRO A 108 -37.10 -15.84 -10.73
N CYS A 109 -38.17 -15.09 -10.98
CA CYS A 109 -38.22 -13.63 -10.79
C CYS A 109 -37.74 -13.25 -9.38
N ARG A 110 -36.60 -12.53 -9.31
CA ARG A 110 -36.14 -11.95 -8.04
C ARG A 110 -36.73 -10.55 -7.93
N GLN A 111 -37.54 -10.32 -6.90
CA GLN A 111 -38.04 -8.99 -6.55
C GLN A 111 -36.92 -7.93 -6.58
N ASN A 112 -37.25 -6.76 -7.14
CA ASN A 112 -36.34 -5.63 -7.15
C ASN A 112 -35.98 -5.24 -5.71
N ARG A 113 -34.69 -5.02 -5.45
CA ARG A 113 -34.25 -4.55 -4.14
C ARG A 113 -34.21 -3.04 -4.17
N ALA A 114 -34.87 -2.39 -3.20
CA ALA A 114 -34.74 -0.95 -2.99
C ALA A 114 -33.26 -0.54 -2.99
N ASN A 115 -32.96 0.56 -3.68
CA ASN A 115 -31.60 1.07 -3.77
C ASN A 115 -31.21 1.70 -2.42
N ARG A 116 -30.67 0.89 -1.50
CA ARG A 116 -30.28 1.24 -0.12
C ARG A 116 -29.27 2.38 0.02
N LEU A 117 -28.81 2.93 -1.11
CA LEU A 117 -27.76 3.91 -1.24
C LEU A 117 -28.25 5.24 -1.82
N VAL A 118 -29.54 5.33 -2.18
CA VAL A 118 -30.18 6.60 -2.56
C VAL A 118 -30.10 7.55 -1.37
N ASN A 119 -29.80 8.82 -1.64
CA ASN A 119 -29.71 9.93 -0.66
C ASN A 119 -28.66 9.77 0.46
N LYS A 120 -27.68 8.87 0.30
CA LYS A 120 -26.55 8.76 1.25
C LYS A 120 -25.31 9.43 0.71
N ASN A 121 -24.84 10.47 1.41
CA ASN A 121 -23.53 11.07 1.18
C ASN A 121 -22.44 10.05 1.47
N ARG A 122 -21.63 9.71 0.46
CA ARG A 122 -20.53 8.76 0.61
C ARG A 122 -19.43 8.99 -0.43
N ILE A 123 -18.23 8.57 -0.07
CA ILE A 123 -17.11 8.50 -1.00
C ILE A 123 -17.33 7.30 -1.95
N PRO A 124 -17.23 7.49 -3.28
CA PRO A 124 -17.31 6.39 -4.24
C PRO A 124 -16.29 5.29 -3.93
N PRO A 125 -16.61 3.99 -4.11
CA PRO A 125 -15.71 2.90 -3.72
C PRO A 125 -14.30 2.97 -4.32
N SER A 126 -14.16 3.46 -5.55
CA SER A 126 -12.88 3.66 -6.23
C SER A 126 -12.04 4.72 -5.53
N THR A 127 -12.62 5.89 -5.29
CA THR A 127 -11.97 6.99 -4.56
C THR A 127 -11.67 6.61 -3.11
N ALA A 128 -12.61 5.95 -2.42
CA ALA A 128 -12.43 5.50 -1.05
C ALA A 128 -11.23 4.54 -0.94
N SER A 129 -11.10 3.61 -1.89
CA SER A 129 -9.96 2.67 -1.91
C SER A 129 -8.63 3.38 -2.08
N ARG A 130 -8.56 4.44 -2.90
CA ARG A 130 -7.35 5.27 -3.09
C ARG A 130 -6.94 5.98 -1.80
N TRP A 131 -7.88 6.63 -1.11
CA TRP A 131 -7.59 7.31 0.14
C TRP A 131 -7.27 6.34 1.29
N GLN A 132 -8.01 5.22 1.38
CA GLN A 132 -7.72 4.14 2.32
C GLN A 132 -6.33 3.53 2.09
N TRP A 133 -5.88 3.46 0.84
CA TRP A 133 -4.54 2.97 0.53
C TRP A 133 -3.45 3.86 1.14
N LYS A 134 -3.54 5.18 0.94
CA LYS A 134 -2.63 6.14 1.57
C LYS A 134 -2.66 6.03 3.10
N LEU A 135 -3.85 5.93 3.68
CA LEU A 135 -4.02 5.78 5.13
C LEU A 135 -3.38 4.48 5.65
N ARG A 136 -3.43 3.39 4.88
CA ARG A 136 -2.77 2.12 5.24
C ARG A 136 -1.25 2.22 5.19
N ILE A 137 -0.70 3.03 4.29
CA ILE A 137 0.74 3.32 4.24
C ILE A 137 1.13 4.22 5.41
N ALA A 138 0.37 5.30 5.69
CA ALA A 138 0.60 6.19 6.83
C ALA A 138 0.58 5.41 8.16
N ASN A 139 -0.45 4.61 8.41
CA ASN A 139 -0.52 3.73 9.59
C ASN A 139 0.59 2.67 9.63
N TRP A 140 1.10 2.24 8.48
CA TRP A 140 2.24 1.31 8.49
C TRP A 140 3.54 2.01 8.87
N LEU A 141 3.71 3.27 8.48
CA LEU A 141 4.86 4.08 8.88
C LEU A 141 4.85 4.40 10.38
N THR A 142 3.69 4.69 10.97
CA THR A 142 3.57 4.94 12.43
C THR A 142 3.89 3.72 13.27
N LEU A 143 3.78 2.52 12.69
CA LEU A 143 4.19 1.28 13.34
C LEU A 143 5.71 1.04 13.31
N MET A 144 6.48 1.90 12.64
CA MET A 144 7.93 1.77 12.47
C MET A 144 8.70 3.01 12.94
N PHE A 145 8.09 4.19 12.90
CA PHE A 145 8.71 5.46 13.23
C PHE A 145 7.84 6.26 14.23
N PRO A 146 8.45 6.95 15.21
CA PRO A 146 7.74 7.87 16.10
C PRO A 146 7.38 9.16 15.35
N ILE A 147 6.34 9.10 14.52
CA ILE A 147 5.91 10.22 13.66
C ILE A 147 5.21 11.28 14.50
N SER A 148 5.69 12.52 14.41
CA SER A 148 5.06 13.67 15.06
C SER A 148 4.06 14.38 14.15
N THR A 149 4.34 14.43 12.83
CA THR A 149 3.58 15.25 11.88
C THR A 149 3.48 14.60 10.51
N PHE A 150 2.32 14.71 9.87
CA PHE A 150 2.16 14.46 8.44
C PHE A 150 2.03 15.79 7.69
N VAL A 151 2.78 15.96 6.61
CA VAL A 151 2.68 17.11 5.70
C VAL A 151 2.12 16.60 4.38
N VAL A 152 0.91 17.02 4.02
CA VAL A 152 0.20 16.51 2.85
C VAL A 152 0.01 17.61 1.81
N GLU A 153 0.36 17.32 0.55
CA GLU A 153 0.02 18.23 -0.56
C GLU A 153 -1.50 18.20 -0.82
N ASP A 154 -2.13 19.37 -0.81
CA ASP A 154 -3.54 19.56 -1.13
C ASP A 154 -3.75 19.58 -2.63
N ILE A 155 -4.48 18.59 -3.11
CA ILE A 155 -4.85 18.50 -4.52
C ILE A 155 -6.10 19.34 -4.73
N LYS A 156 -6.00 20.28 -5.68
CA LYS A 156 -7.12 21.05 -6.21
C LYS A 156 -7.18 20.88 -7.72
N ALA A 157 -8.33 20.51 -8.25
CA ALA A 157 -8.51 20.49 -9.70
C ALA A 157 -8.37 21.91 -10.27
N GLN A 158 -7.65 22.05 -11.37
CA GLN A 158 -7.55 23.32 -12.07
C GLN A 158 -8.91 23.63 -12.72
N LYS A 159 -9.54 24.73 -12.32
CA LYS A 159 -10.73 25.25 -12.99
C LYS A 159 -10.32 25.79 -14.36
N ARG A 160 -11.01 25.41 -15.42
CA ARG A 160 -10.79 26.00 -16.75
C ARG A 160 -11.56 27.32 -16.80
N LYS A 161 -10.87 28.44 -17.08
CA LYS A 161 -11.48 29.78 -17.21
C LYS A 161 -12.63 29.81 -18.22
N ASN A 162 -12.53 29.04 -19.31
CA ASN A 162 -13.56 28.93 -20.37
C ASN A 162 -14.21 27.55 -20.42
N GLY A 163 -14.10 26.75 -19.35
CA GLY A 163 -14.73 25.43 -19.28
C GLY A 163 -16.20 25.57 -18.92
N SER A 164 -17.08 24.73 -19.50
CA SER A 164 -18.49 24.73 -19.11
C SER A 164 -18.61 24.55 -17.58
N PRO A 165 -19.57 25.23 -16.92
CA PRO A 165 -19.77 25.15 -15.46
C PRO A 165 -19.85 23.70 -14.97
N VAL A 166 -20.40 22.79 -15.78
CA VAL A 166 -20.52 21.35 -15.52
C VAL A 166 -19.16 20.66 -15.40
N TRP A 167 -18.18 21.05 -16.22
CA TRP A 167 -16.82 20.50 -16.17
C TRP A 167 -16.04 20.99 -14.95
N ASN A 168 -16.26 22.24 -14.53
CA ASN A 168 -15.66 22.79 -13.31
C ASN A 168 -16.26 22.22 -12.02
N VAL A 169 -17.38 21.47 -12.11
CA VAL A 169 -17.99 20.67 -11.03
C VAL A 169 -17.49 19.21 -11.04
N SER A 170 -16.83 18.79 -12.13
CA SER A 170 -16.26 17.44 -12.28
C SER A 170 -14.88 17.37 -11.62
N PHE A 171 -14.87 17.23 -10.30
CA PHE A 171 -13.64 17.20 -9.52
C PHE A 171 -12.78 15.96 -9.82
N SER A 172 -11.46 16.09 -9.65
CA SER A 172 -10.57 14.94 -9.76
C SER A 172 -10.98 13.86 -8.75
N PRO A 173 -10.81 12.55 -9.06
CA PRO A 173 -11.09 11.48 -8.11
C PRO A 173 -10.34 11.60 -6.78
N LEU A 174 -9.25 12.38 -6.75
CA LEU A 174 -8.51 12.65 -5.53
C LEU A 174 -9.17 13.76 -4.71
N GLU A 175 -9.67 14.83 -5.33
CA GLU A 175 -10.32 15.91 -4.57
C GLU A 175 -11.56 15.43 -3.81
N VAL A 176 -12.29 14.48 -4.37
CA VAL A 176 -13.35 13.76 -3.66
C VAL A 176 -12.74 12.92 -2.53
N GLY A 177 -13.20 13.12 -1.29
CA GLY A 177 -12.77 12.31 -0.14
C GLY A 177 -11.46 12.73 0.54
N LYS A 178 -10.75 13.76 0.04
CA LYS A 178 -9.52 14.25 0.69
C LYS A 178 -9.75 14.73 2.13
N LYS A 179 -10.89 15.39 2.39
CA LYS A 179 -11.29 15.83 3.74
C LYS A 179 -11.41 14.65 4.71
N TRP A 180 -11.98 13.53 4.27
CA TRP A 180 -12.04 12.31 5.08
C TRP A 180 -10.63 11.82 5.43
N PHE A 181 -9.73 11.77 4.45
CA PHE A 181 -8.34 11.39 4.69
C PHE A 181 -7.64 12.33 5.70
N TYR A 182 -7.85 13.65 5.57
CA TYR A 182 -7.30 14.63 6.52
C TYR A 182 -7.82 14.41 7.94
N CYS A 183 -9.11 14.13 8.11
CA CYS A 183 -9.67 13.79 9.42
C CYS A 183 -9.06 12.50 9.98
N GLU A 184 -8.85 11.47 9.17
CA GLU A 184 -8.21 10.24 9.63
C GLU A 184 -6.73 10.43 10.01
N ILE A 185 -5.99 11.27 9.27
CA ILE A 185 -4.59 11.57 9.61
C ILE A 185 -4.49 12.38 10.90
N ARG A 186 -5.39 13.35 11.14
CA ARG A 186 -5.42 14.14 12.39
C ARG A 186 -5.64 13.28 13.64
N LYS A 187 -6.33 12.14 13.51
CA LYS A 187 -6.49 11.17 14.61
C LYS A 187 -5.19 10.44 14.96
N ILE A 188 -4.22 10.44 14.05
CA ILE A 188 -2.96 9.71 14.18
C ILE A 188 -1.86 10.65 14.70
N ALA A 189 -1.70 11.81 14.08
CA ALA A 189 -0.67 12.79 14.42
C ALA A 189 -1.04 14.20 13.91
N HIS A 190 -0.21 15.20 14.20
CA HIS A 190 -0.41 16.56 13.68
C HIS A 190 -0.44 16.56 12.15
N LEU A 191 -1.32 17.36 11.54
CA LEU A 191 -1.49 17.44 10.10
C LEU A 191 -1.24 18.86 9.61
N GLU A 192 -0.26 18.99 8.73
CA GLU A 192 0.00 20.19 7.93
C GLU A 192 -0.41 19.95 6.48
N ILE A 193 -0.97 20.98 5.86
CA ILE A 193 -1.45 20.92 4.49
C ILE A 193 -0.74 22.00 3.68
N ARG A 194 -0.22 21.65 2.52
CA ARG A 194 0.51 22.57 1.62
C ARG A 194 -0.09 22.56 0.23
N SER A 195 -0.13 23.71 -0.42
CA SER A 195 -0.64 23.76 -1.80
C SER A 195 0.40 23.19 -2.79
N GLY A 196 -0.05 22.82 -3.99
CA GLY A 196 0.87 22.43 -5.06
C GLY A 196 1.81 23.56 -5.49
N ASN A 197 1.38 24.81 -5.34
CA ASN A 197 2.23 25.99 -5.60
C ASN A 197 3.32 26.12 -4.52
N ASP A 198 2.96 25.94 -3.24
CA ASP A 198 3.92 25.95 -2.13
C ASP A 198 5.00 24.89 -2.37
N THR A 199 4.58 23.69 -2.77
CA THR A 199 5.48 22.57 -3.05
C THR A 199 6.41 22.88 -4.23
N TYR A 200 5.90 23.53 -5.27
CA TYR A 200 6.69 23.99 -6.40
C TYR A 200 7.74 25.03 -5.96
N GLU A 201 7.34 26.04 -5.20
CA GLU A 201 8.22 27.12 -4.72
C GLU A 201 9.31 26.59 -3.79
N LEU A 202 8.94 25.76 -2.81
CA LEU A 202 9.87 25.11 -1.89
C LEU A 202 10.89 24.24 -2.64
N ARG A 203 10.45 23.57 -3.72
CA ARG A 203 11.35 22.78 -4.55
C ARG A 203 12.31 23.67 -5.35
N GLN A 204 11.86 24.83 -5.83
CA GLN A 204 12.71 25.80 -6.53
C GLN A 204 13.74 26.46 -5.61
N SER A 205 13.35 26.85 -4.39
CA SER A 205 14.28 27.45 -3.42
C SER A 205 15.40 26.52 -3.01
N LEU A 206 15.15 25.20 -3.02
CA LEU A 206 16.15 24.16 -2.75
C LEU A 206 16.96 23.74 -4.00
N GLY A 207 16.68 24.32 -5.17
CA GLY A 207 17.38 23.98 -6.42
C GLY A 207 17.07 22.58 -6.96
N LEU A 208 16.01 21.93 -6.49
CA LEU A 208 15.71 20.54 -6.80
C LEU A 208 14.90 20.39 -8.11
N LYS A 209 15.40 19.58 -9.03
CA LYS A 209 14.75 19.34 -10.33
C LYS A 209 13.84 18.11 -10.27
N LYS A 210 12.56 18.30 -10.61
CA LYS A 210 11.59 17.20 -10.76
C LYS A 210 11.78 16.52 -12.11
N SER A 211 11.84 15.19 -12.12
CA SER A 211 11.99 14.43 -13.37
C SER A 211 10.78 14.59 -14.28
N LYS A 212 11.02 14.81 -15.59
CA LYS A 212 9.96 14.81 -16.61
C LYS A 212 9.35 13.40 -16.80
N GLN A 213 10.09 12.34 -16.47
CA GLN A 213 9.64 10.96 -16.60
C GLN A 213 8.80 10.51 -15.40
N LYS A 214 7.51 10.86 -15.43
CA LYS A 214 6.49 10.61 -14.37
C LYS A 214 6.16 9.14 -14.07
N LEU A 215 6.83 8.16 -14.67
CA LEU A 215 6.65 6.74 -14.36
C LEU A 215 7.98 6.03 -14.01
N SER A 216 9.09 6.79 -14.02
CA SER A 216 10.39 6.24 -13.67
C SER A 216 10.41 5.85 -12.20
N LYS A 217 11.20 4.83 -11.85
CA LYS A 217 11.34 4.35 -10.46
C LYS A 217 12.40 5.13 -9.68
N LYS A 218 12.63 6.37 -10.08
CA LYS A 218 13.67 7.24 -9.53
C LYS A 218 13.08 8.13 -8.45
N PHE A 219 13.91 8.49 -7.48
CA PHE A 219 13.52 9.35 -6.37
C PHE A 219 12.97 10.70 -6.87
N GLU A 220 13.62 11.29 -7.87
CA GLU A 220 13.32 12.62 -8.44
C GLU A 220 11.97 12.68 -9.16
N ALA A 221 11.38 11.53 -9.50
CA ALA A 221 10.10 11.47 -10.20
C ALA A 221 8.89 11.48 -9.25
N HIS A 222 9.05 10.95 -8.03
CA HIS A 222 7.91 10.60 -7.17
C HIS A 222 8.08 10.93 -5.70
N CYS A 223 9.32 11.03 -5.20
CA CYS A 223 9.59 11.30 -3.80
C CYS A 223 10.22 12.67 -3.56
N ILE A 224 10.56 13.41 -4.62
CA ILE A 224 11.14 14.75 -4.48
C ILE A 224 10.15 15.69 -3.79
N ASP A 225 8.88 15.69 -4.19
CA ASP A 225 7.87 16.57 -3.62
C ASP A 225 7.51 16.13 -2.19
N SER A 226 7.35 14.82 -1.95
CA SER A 226 7.16 14.31 -0.58
C SER A 226 8.35 14.62 0.33
N TRP A 227 9.58 14.60 -0.19
CA TRP A 227 10.77 14.98 0.57
C TRP A 227 10.79 16.47 0.89
N VAL A 228 10.47 17.33 -0.10
CA VAL A 228 10.38 18.78 0.08
C VAL A 228 9.34 19.13 1.16
N LEU A 229 8.16 18.49 1.14
CA LEU A 229 7.13 18.67 2.16
C LEU A 229 7.63 18.28 3.56
N ALA A 230 8.30 17.13 3.69
CA ALA A 230 8.84 16.69 4.98
C ALA A 230 10.00 17.61 5.45
N ASN A 231 10.83 18.07 4.52
CA ASN A 231 11.96 18.96 4.79
C ASN A 231 11.49 20.35 5.18
N TRP A 232 10.40 20.85 4.62
CA TRP A 232 9.81 22.13 5.01
C TRP A 232 9.48 22.16 6.51
N TYR A 233 8.92 21.07 7.06
CA TYR A 233 8.59 21.00 8.48
C TYR A 233 9.81 20.73 9.38
N THR A 234 10.70 19.83 8.97
CA THR A 234 11.82 19.37 9.83
C THR A 234 13.11 20.18 9.68
N GLY A 235 13.30 20.83 8.53
CA GLY A 235 14.50 21.57 8.16
C GLY A 235 15.78 20.72 8.09
N GLY A 236 16.92 21.38 8.14
CA GLY A 236 18.24 20.75 8.32
C GLY A 236 18.94 20.25 7.06
N HIS A 237 18.27 20.22 5.90
CA HIS A 237 18.87 19.75 4.65
C HIS A 237 18.54 20.68 3.48
N ILE A 238 19.53 20.95 2.63
CA ILE A 238 19.35 21.61 1.32
C ILE A 238 19.12 20.56 0.23
N GLN A 239 19.79 19.40 0.34
CA GLN A 239 19.67 18.27 -0.57
C GLN A 239 19.31 16.97 0.18
N PRO A 240 18.68 16.00 -0.49
CA PRO A 240 18.37 14.70 0.11
C PRO A 240 19.64 13.91 0.44
N ASP A 241 19.87 13.62 1.73
CA ASP A 241 20.96 12.77 2.22
C ASP A 241 20.78 11.29 1.85
N ASN A 242 19.55 10.86 1.58
CA ASN A 242 19.23 9.49 1.17
C ASN A 242 18.11 9.46 0.12
N THR A 243 18.46 8.99 -1.08
CA THR A 243 17.55 8.84 -2.22
C THR A 243 17.07 7.40 -2.44
N LYS A 244 17.49 6.44 -1.60
CA LYS A 244 17.06 5.04 -1.73
C LYS A 244 15.55 4.94 -1.56
N LEU A 245 14.93 4.19 -2.47
CA LEU A 245 13.49 4.09 -2.63
C LEU A 245 13.02 2.65 -2.46
N ILE A 246 11.91 2.45 -1.74
CA ILE A 246 11.16 1.20 -1.80
C ILE A 246 9.90 1.39 -2.65
N GLU A 247 9.70 0.48 -3.61
CA GLU A 247 8.52 0.47 -4.46
C GLU A 247 7.47 -0.48 -3.86
N VAL A 248 6.36 0.07 -3.38
CA VAL A 248 5.26 -0.68 -2.77
C VAL A 248 4.11 -0.84 -3.78
N ILE A 249 3.61 -2.06 -3.93
CA ILE A 249 2.55 -2.38 -4.90
C ILE A 249 1.45 -3.16 -4.19
N SER A 250 0.24 -2.58 -4.13
CA SER A 250 -0.91 -3.24 -3.53
C SER A 250 -1.22 -4.56 -4.25
N LEU A 251 -1.58 -5.61 -3.49
CA LEU A 251 -2.00 -6.87 -4.09
C LEU A 251 -3.46 -6.79 -4.57
N GLU A 252 -3.70 -7.26 -5.79
CA GLU A 252 -5.03 -7.31 -6.39
C GLU A 252 -5.78 -8.56 -5.97
N PHE A 253 -6.71 -8.41 -5.03
CA PHE A 253 -7.54 -9.52 -4.57
C PHE A 253 -8.90 -9.54 -5.26
N HIS A 254 -9.16 -10.63 -5.97
CA HIS A 254 -10.48 -10.90 -6.54
C HIS A 254 -11.48 -11.27 -5.45
N ARG A 255 -12.52 -10.44 -5.26
CA ARG A 255 -13.63 -10.75 -4.36
C ARG A 255 -14.42 -11.97 -4.86
N ARG A 256 -15.07 -12.67 -3.93
CA ARG A 256 -15.92 -13.83 -4.23
C ARG A 256 -16.98 -13.45 -5.28
N GLN A 257 -16.96 -14.17 -6.38
CA GLN A 257 -18.05 -14.22 -7.35
C GLN A 257 -18.93 -15.42 -6.97
N LEU A 258 -20.23 -15.19 -6.79
CA LEU A 258 -21.18 -16.26 -6.45
C LEU A 258 -21.30 -17.28 -7.59
N HIS A 259 -21.22 -16.82 -8.84
CA HIS A 259 -21.14 -17.67 -10.04
C HIS A 259 -20.16 -17.03 -11.02
N ARG A 260 -19.26 -17.82 -11.62
CA ARG A 260 -18.44 -17.35 -12.76
C ARG A 260 -19.33 -16.91 -13.93
N LEU A 261 -18.84 -15.96 -14.73
CA LEU A 261 -19.50 -15.52 -15.96
C LEU A 261 -19.61 -16.66 -16.98
N GLN A 262 -18.47 -17.28 -17.28
CA GLN A 262 -18.38 -18.45 -18.15
C GLN A 262 -18.58 -19.71 -17.32
N HIS A 263 -19.50 -20.56 -17.77
CA HIS A 263 -19.66 -21.90 -17.24
C HIS A 263 -18.65 -22.84 -17.93
N SER A 264 -18.22 -23.87 -17.23
CA SER A 264 -17.56 -25.02 -17.86
C SER A 264 -18.60 -25.92 -18.52
N THR A 265 -18.15 -26.94 -19.24
CA THR A 265 -18.99 -28.01 -19.81
C THR A 265 -20.02 -28.50 -18.79
N GLY A 266 -21.26 -28.73 -19.24
CA GLY A 266 -22.39 -29.08 -18.37
C GLY A 266 -23.00 -27.90 -17.59
N HIS A 267 -22.78 -26.65 -18.03
CA HIS A 267 -23.31 -25.44 -17.39
C HIS A 267 -22.87 -25.21 -15.93
N ILE A 268 -21.82 -25.90 -15.50
CA ILE A 268 -21.27 -25.80 -14.14
C ILE A 268 -20.55 -24.45 -13.99
N ARG A 269 -20.85 -23.72 -12.91
CA ARG A 269 -20.21 -22.44 -12.59
C ARG A 269 -19.43 -22.58 -11.29
N SER A 270 -18.13 -22.83 -11.42
CA SER A 270 -17.25 -22.97 -10.26
C SER A 270 -17.14 -21.68 -9.45
N ARG A 271 -16.84 -21.85 -8.15
CA ARG A 271 -16.57 -20.74 -7.25
C ARG A 271 -15.29 -20.02 -7.67
N TYR A 272 -15.33 -18.69 -7.67
CA TYR A 272 -14.15 -17.88 -7.98
C TYR A 272 -13.98 -16.72 -7.00
N GLY A 273 -12.75 -16.43 -6.63
CA GLY A 273 -12.44 -15.36 -5.70
C GLY A 273 -12.74 -15.71 -4.23
N GLY A 274 -12.46 -14.76 -3.33
CA GLY A 274 -12.59 -14.95 -1.89
C GLY A 274 -11.33 -14.53 -1.14
N THR A 275 -11.43 -14.43 0.18
CA THR A 275 -10.31 -14.00 1.04
C THR A 275 -9.42 -15.16 1.45
N LEU A 276 -10.01 -16.36 1.63
CA LEU A 276 -9.31 -17.57 2.01
C LEU A 276 -9.01 -18.44 0.79
N SER A 277 -7.85 -19.08 0.85
CA SER A 277 -7.24 -19.94 -0.16
C SER A 277 -6.72 -21.21 0.51
N ALA A 278 -7.60 -22.22 0.59
CA ALA A 278 -7.30 -23.52 1.21
C ALA A 278 -6.56 -23.39 2.57
N GLY A 279 -7.15 -22.62 3.50
CA GLY A 279 -6.59 -22.36 4.83
C GLY A 279 -5.76 -21.07 4.93
N PHE A 280 -5.17 -20.57 3.84
CA PHE A 280 -4.38 -19.33 3.86
C PHE A 280 -5.21 -18.10 3.49
N LYS A 281 -4.99 -16.98 4.17
CA LYS A 281 -5.48 -15.68 3.67
C LYS A 281 -4.71 -15.30 2.40
N ARG A 282 -5.39 -14.79 1.36
CA ARG A 282 -4.71 -14.29 0.16
C ARG A 282 -3.71 -13.19 0.49
N GLY A 283 -2.55 -13.25 -0.16
CA GLY A 283 -1.40 -12.41 0.11
C GLY A 283 -0.52 -12.89 1.26
N SER A 284 -0.89 -13.96 2.00
CA SER A 284 -0.02 -14.53 3.03
C SER A 284 1.32 -14.93 2.45
N ILE A 285 2.39 -14.59 3.16
CA ILE A 285 3.76 -14.99 2.85
C ILE A 285 3.97 -16.39 3.42
N VAL A 286 4.47 -17.29 2.58
CA VAL A 286 4.76 -18.68 2.91
C VAL A 286 6.17 -19.05 2.45
N LYS A 287 6.77 -20.04 3.11
CA LYS A 287 7.98 -20.72 2.64
C LYS A 287 7.59 -22.07 2.04
N HIS A 288 7.93 -22.28 0.78
CA HIS A 288 7.73 -23.53 0.06
C HIS A 288 9.09 -24.19 -0.20
N PRO A 289 9.25 -25.52 -0.07
CA PRO A 289 10.53 -26.21 -0.27
C PRO A 289 11.19 -25.90 -1.62
N LYS A 290 10.43 -26.03 -2.72
CA LYS A 290 10.90 -25.76 -4.09
C LYS A 290 11.05 -24.27 -4.46
N TYR A 291 10.13 -23.41 -4.01
CA TYR A 291 10.02 -22.03 -4.51
C TYR A 291 10.54 -20.98 -3.52
N GLY A 292 10.97 -21.39 -2.33
CA GLY A 292 11.42 -20.48 -1.28
C GLY A 292 10.28 -19.58 -0.78
N PHE A 293 10.61 -18.30 -0.56
CA PHE A 293 9.65 -17.29 -0.06
C PHE A 293 8.74 -16.77 -1.18
N CYS A 294 7.44 -16.98 -1.01
CA CYS A 294 6.42 -16.59 -1.97
C CYS A 294 5.15 -16.11 -1.26
N TYR A 295 4.20 -15.55 -2.00
CA TYR A 295 2.88 -15.22 -1.47
C TYR A 295 1.75 -16.01 -2.15
N VAL A 296 0.71 -16.29 -1.38
CA VAL A 296 -0.48 -17.02 -1.84
C VAL A 296 -1.39 -16.10 -2.65
N GLY A 297 -1.58 -16.39 -3.94
CA GLY A 297 -2.45 -15.60 -4.83
C GLY A 297 -3.91 -16.03 -4.80
N GLY A 298 -4.15 -17.34 -4.72
CA GLY A 298 -5.48 -17.93 -4.88
C GLY A 298 -5.45 -19.43 -4.62
N TRP A 299 -6.58 -20.07 -4.84
CA TRP A 299 -6.72 -21.51 -4.76
C TRP A 299 -7.73 -21.98 -5.79
N GLN A 300 -7.67 -23.27 -6.07
CA GLN A 300 -8.63 -23.98 -6.90
C GLN A 300 -8.85 -25.39 -6.33
N GLU A 301 -10.04 -25.93 -6.60
CA GLU A 301 -10.32 -27.36 -6.45
C GLU A 301 -9.84 -28.03 -7.73
N SER A 302 -9.03 -29.07 -7.60
CA SER A 302 -8.45 -29.81 -8.72
C SER A 302 -8.51 -31.29 -8.42
N PRO A 303 -9.75 -31.84 -8.37
CA PRO A 303 -9.97 -33.24 -8.08
C PRO A 303 -9.24 -34.12 -9.11
N THR A 304 -8.69 -35.23 -8.64
CA THR A 304 -8.18 -36.30 -9.51
C THR A 304 -8.90 -37.61 -9.16
N LYS A 305 -8.86 -38.62 -10.04
CA LYS A 305 -9.47 -39.94 -9.74
C LYS A 305 -8.99 -40.52 -8.40
N LYS A 306 -7.75 -40.23 -8.00
CA LYS A 306 -7.14 -40.68 -6.74
C LYS A 306 -7.47 -39.78 -5.54
N GLU A 307 -7.68 -38.49 -5.78
CA GLU A 307 -7.94 -37.49 -4.73
C GLU A 307 -9.09 -36.56 -5.15
N PRO A 308 -10.35 -36.91 -4.81
CA PRO A 308 -11.53 -36.15 -5.21
C PRO A 308 -11.65 -34.79 -4.49
N ASP A 309 -10.99 -34.60 -3.35
CA ASP A 309 -11.06 -33.34 -2.58
C ASP A 309 -9.79 -32.49 -2.66
N ARG A 310 -8.92 -32.77 -3.64
CA ARG A 310 -7.62 -32.10 -3.78
C ARG A 310 -7.78 -30.60 -4.00
N LYS A 311 -7.12 -29.82 -3.13
CA LYS A 311 -7.06 -28.36 -3.19
C LYS A 311 -5.63 -27.91 -3.45
N THR A 312 -5.44 -27.05 -4.43
CA THR A 312 -4.13 -26.45 -4.72
C THR A 312 -4.17 -24.95 -4.56
N ILE A 313 -3.02 -24.36 -4.24
CA ILE A 313 -2.85 -22.91 -4.13
C ILE A 313 -1.89 -22.39 -5.20
N SER A 314 -2.14 -21.14 -5.62
CA SER A 314 -1.22 -20.44 -6.50
C SER A 314 -0.18 -19.68 -5.68
N LEU A 315 1.09 -19.88 -6.02
CA LEU A 315 2.22 -19.18 -5.40
C LEU A 315 2.79 -18.16 -6.38
N HIS A 316 3.15 -17.00 -5.84
CA HIS A 316 3.67 -15.88 -6.61
C HIS A 316 4.97 -15.36 -6.00
N GLU A 317 5.87 -14.92 -6.86
CA GLU A 317 7.13 -14.32 -6.46
C GLU A 317 6.89 -12.98 -5.75
N LEU A 318 7.53 -12.76 -4.59
CA LEU A 318 7.38 -11.52 -3.81
C LEU A 318 7.84 -10.28 -4.58
N LYS A 319 8.91 -10.38 -5.38
CA LYS A 319 9.51 -9.23 -6.06
C LYS A 319 8.68 -8.78 -7.26
N THR A 320 8.44 -9.68 -8.20
CA THR A 320 7.79 -9.37 -9.48
C THR A 320 6.26 -9.50 -9.43
N GLY A 321 5.73 -10.35 -8.55
CA GLY A 321 4.33 -10.79 -8.58
C GLY A 321 4.05 -11.89 -9.61
N LYS A 322 5.07 -12.35 -10.37
CA LYS A 322 4.93 -13.43 -11.35
C LYS A 322 4.46 -14.69 -10.65
N ARG A 323 3.50 -15.38 -11.27
CA ARG A 323 2.99 -16.66 -10.78
C ARG A 323 4.05 -17.74 -10.98
N LEU A 324 4.43 -18.42 -9.90
CA LEU A 324 5.42 -19.49 -9.88
C LEU A 324 4.76 -20.85 -10.14
N THR A 325 3.60 -21.09 -9.54
CA THR A 325 2.81 -22.32 -9.73
C THR A 325 1.33 -22.09 -9.38
N GLN A 326 0.47 -23.01 -9.82
CA GLN A 326 -0.94 -23.11 -9.43
C GLN A 326 -1.25 -24.42 -8.67
N ASN A 327 -0.27 -25.30 -8.56
CA ASN A 327 -0.45 -26.69 -8.14
C ASN A 327 0.25 -26.98 -6.81
N ALA A 328 0.64 -25.96 -6.05
CA ALA A 328 1.24 -26.17 -4.74
C ALA A 328 0.20 -26.72 -3.76
N LEU A 329 0.60 -27.72 -2.96
CA LEU A 329 -0.25 -28.28 -1.92
C LEU A 329 -0.16 -27.40 -0.66
N PRO A 330 -1.29 -27.09 -0.01
CA PRO A 330 -1.29 -26.31 1.23
C PRO A 330 -0.37 -26.87 2.34
N PRO A 331 -0.29 -28.20 2.59
CA PRO A 331 0.60 -28.77 3.61
C PRO A 331 2.08 -28.49 3.37
N ASP A 332 2.52 -28.34 2.12
CA ASP A 332 3.92 -28.05 1.77
C ASP A 332 4.33 -26.61 2.12
N CYS A 333 3.36 -25.75 2.47
CA CYS A 333 3.58 -24.32 2.66
C CYS A 333 3.62 -23.96 4.14
N LYS A 334 4.80 -23.56 4.63
CA LYS A 334 4.93 -23.00 5.99
C LYS A 334 4.49 -21.53 6.01
N PHE A 335 3.44 -21.21 6.77
CA PHE A 335 3.00 -19.83 6.98
C PHE A 335 4.09 -18.99 7.69
N LEU A 336 4.23 -17.73 7.28
CA LEU A 336 5.16 -16.79 7.90
C LEU A 336 4.48 -15.51 8.36
N ALA A 337 3.71 -14.85 7.49
CA ALA A 337 3.09 -13.58 7.82
C ALA A 337 1.92 -13.24 6.91
N TYR A 338 0.97 -12.45 7.41
CA TYR A 338 -0.04 -11.81 6.58
C TYR A 338 0.55 -10.63 5.82
N ASN A 339 0.16 -10.51 4.55
CA ASN A 339 0.59 -9.38 3.74
C ASN A 339 -0.49 -8.96 2.75
N SER A 340 -0.49 -7.68 2.39
CA SER A 340 -1.49 -7.08 1.49
C SER A 340 -0.89 -6.27 0.34
N TRP A 341 0.45 -6.21 0.26
CA TRP A 341 1.18 -5.56 -0.81
C TRP A 341 2.53 -6.24 -0.99
N ARG A 342 3.18 -6.03 -2.12
CA ARG A 342 4.55 -6.49 -2.34
C ARG A 342 5.51 -5.32 -2.42
N ILE A 343 6.79 -5.58 -2.15
CA ILE A 343 7.86 -4.63 -2.36
C ILE A 343 8.67 -5.09 -3.57
N ALA A 344 8.67 -4.30 -4.64
CA ALA A 344 9.32 -4.68 -5.89
C ALA A 344 10.85 -4.53 -5.85
N ASN A 345 11.35 -3.59 -5.04
CA ASN A 345 12.77 -3.40 -4.78
C ASN A 345 13.00 -3.48 -3.27
N ILE A 346 13.27 -4.69 -2.77
CA ILE A 346 13.70 -4.84 -1.38
C ILE A 346 15.14 -4.33 -1.30
N VAL A 347 15.35 -3.26 -0.54
CA VAL A 347 16.70 -2.89 -0.13
C VAL A 347 17.14 -3.93 0.89
N LYS A 348 17.89 -4.94 0.43
CA LYS A 348 18.50 -5.90 1.36
C LYS A 348 19.43 -5.12 2.27
N PRO A 349 19.32 -5.26 3.61
CA PRO A 349 20.38 -4.76 4.46
C PRO A 349 21.65 -5.54 4.10
N SER A 350 22.74 -4.82 3.94
CA SER A 350 24.08 -5.38 3.78
C SER A 350 24.47 -5.99 5.12
N PHE A 351 24.17 -7.27 5.31
CA PHE A 351 24.60 -8.05 6.47
C PHE A 351 25.89 -8.76 6.18
#